data_AF-A0A3B5Y6V3-F1
#
_entry.id   AF-A0A3B5Y6V3-F1
#
_cell.length_a   1.000
_cell.length_b   1.000
_cell.length_c   1.000
_cell.angle_alpha   90.00
_cell.angle_beta   90.00
_cell.angle_gamma   90.00
#
_symmetry.space_group_name_H-M   'P 1'
#
loop_
_entity.id
_entity.type
_entity.pdbx_description
1 polymer ?
#
loop_
_entity_poly.entity_id
_entity_poly.type
_entity_poly.pdbx_seq_one_letter_code
_entity_poly.pdbx_strand_id
1 'polypeptide(L)'
;MGSEEDIRGKTVKRKGPRLQLTSLPTVPVGFKGFQNLKSTYLADTNITDDGLQHLMSNCSVLEFLGIAGCAMLTTLQISHPSNTLKHLHVYDCCLLQGMELNFGLVRLEYRGLPIVLSPPGTLLLTNMCIKLEGICTSLEYIFTKLRDNVPRLEVLNLKCQEYKMTTLPGKLHEFVYLKHLILELTFESCQRGKTDILQFACLLVAAPSLEKLEFHMWLRWGRERYRAEDGSLRSLPSQPHSHLRSVDITGFYGEKDRLELVLHILRDSVALESMKVDPSPVVAADVNRLGGLGSMHVPHFVDGYEVALEFLCSRDRRNVVHGASPDIIERARRGSSPLSPRNSSAKASWQRVKRVKRLSRPSSSRGAS
;
A
#
# COMPACT_ATOMS: atom_id res chain seq x y z
N MET A 1 36.50 8.63 5.48
CA MET A 1 36.62 8.74 6.95
C MET A 1 35.37 9.43 7.47
N GLY A 2 34.57 8.73 8.29
CA GLY A 2 33.35 9.21 8.95
C GLY A 2 32.15 9.44 8.02
N SER A 3 30.93 9.01 8.29
CA SER A 3 30.32 8.53 9.54
C SER A 3 29.09 7.66 9.24
N GLU A 4 29.05 6.49 9.89
CA GLU A 4 27.85 5.68 10.18
C GLU A 4 26.88 6.43 11.10
N GLU A 5 25.69 5.83 11.29
CA GLU A 5 24.52 6.23 12.10
C GLU A 5 23.44 6.98 11.29
N ASP A 6 22.17 6.59 11.25
CA ASP A 6 21.34 6.00 12.29
C ASP A 6 20.12 5.27 11.65
N ILE A 7 19.98 3.96 11.86
CA ILE A 7 18.69 3.25 11.72
C ILE A 7 18.57 2.30 12.90
N ARG A 8 18.17 2.83 14.06
CA ARG A 8 17.66 2.04 15.19
C ARG A 8 16.17 2.29 15.42
N GLY A 9 15.35 1.71 14.54
CA GLY A 9 13.93 1.45 14.79
C GLY A 9 13.75 0.07 15.41
N LYS A 10 13.50 0.03 16.73
CA LYS A 10 13.32 -1.11 17.65
C LYS A 10 12.84 -2.43 17.02
N THR A 11 13.77 -3.37 16.82
CA THR A 11 13.45 -4.81 16.67
C THR A 11 13.56 -5.49 18.03
N VAL A 12 12.50 -6.19 18.43
CA VAL A 12 12.50 -7.10 19.58
C VAL A 12 13.61 -8.14 19.35
N LYS A 13 14.66 -8.09 20.18
CA LYS A 13 15.78 -9.04 20.12
C LYS A 13 15.31 -10.42 20.54
N ARG A 14 14.91 -11.27 19.59
CA ARG A 14 14.95 -12.72 19.80
C ARG A 14 16.40 -13.17 19.71
N LYS A 15 17.00 -13.47 20.86
CA LYS A 15 18.35 -14.07 20.97
C LYS A 15 18.28 -15.53 20.51
N GLY A 16 18.42 -15.75 19.21
CA GLY A 16 18.87 -17.02 18.63
C GLY A 16 20.24 -16.82 17.98
N PRO A 17 21.05 -17.87 17.80
CA PRO A 17 22.29 -17.76 17.05
C PRO A 17 22.00 -17.27 15.63
N ARG A 18 22.61 -16.16 15.22
CA ARG A 18 22.55 -15.62 13.86
C ARG A 18 23.86 -15.97 13.16
N LEU A 19 23.80 -16.81 12.14
CA LEU A 19 24.93 -17.05 11.25
C LEU A 19 24.82 -16.08 10.06
N GLN A 20 25.88 -15.33 9.79
CA GLN A 20 26.09 -14.58 8.55
C GLN A 20 27.12 -15.36 7.74
N LEU A 21 26.70 -15.97 6.62
CA LEU A 21 27.59 -16.65 5.69
C LEU A 21 27.87 -15.70 4.53
N THR A 22 29.13 -15.32 4.32
CA THR A 22 29.57 -14.41 3.24
C THR A 22 29.96 -15.15 1.96
N SER A 23 30.18 -16.45 2.05
CA SER A 23 30.32 -17.39 0.93
C SER A 23 30.16 -18.81 1.46
N LEU A 24 29.58 -19.72 0.66
CA LEU A 24 29.65 -21.16 0.95
C LEU A 24 30.94 -21.67 0.30
N PRO A 25 32.03 -21.94 1.06
CA PRO A 25 33.13 -22.72 0.52
C PRO A 25 32.62 -24.12 0.16
N THR A 26 33.29 -24.77 -0.78
CA THR A 26 33.07 -26.18 -1.18
C THR A 26 32.71 -27.01 0.04
N VAL A 27 31.45 -27.47 0.08
CA VAL A 27 30.89 -28.17 1.24
C VAL A 27 31.71 -29.45 1.48
N PRO A 28 32.25 -29.67 2.69
CA PRO A 28 33.01 -30.88 2.98
C PRO A 28 32.17 -32.13 2.73
N VAL A 29 32.76 -33.15 2.12
CA VAL A 29 32.12 -34.47 1.95
C VAL A 29 31.73 -35.00 3.33
N GLY A 30 30.43 -35.20 3.57
CA GLY A 30 29.88 -35.62 4.87
C GLY A 30 29.34 -34.50 5.74
N PHE A 31 29.31 -33.24 5.28
CA PHE A 31 28.59 -32.16 5.97
C PHE A 31 27.10 -32.49 6.02
N LYS A 32 26.61 -32.85 7.21
CA LYS A 32 25.20 -33.16 7.45
C LYS A 32 24.32 -31.92 7.55
N GLY A 33 24.77 -30.76 7.10
CA GLY A 33 23.99 -29.53 7.22
C GLY A 33 23.93 -28.96 8.63
N PHE A 34 23.27 -27.80 8.75
CA PHE A 34 23.01 -27.17 10.03
C PHE A 34 21.69 -27.67 10.62
N GLN A 35 21.72 -28.84 11.26
CA GLN A 35 20.54 -29.58 11.75
C GLN A 35 19.66 -28.82 12.76
N ASN A 36 20.18 -27.75 13.38
CA ASN A 36 19.45 -26.93 14.36
C ASN A 36 19.24 -25.48 13.89
N LEU A 37 19.59 -25.16 12.64
CA LEU A 37 19.52 -23.79 12.14
C LEU A 37 18.07 -23.43 11.82
N LYS A 38 17.49 -22.58 12.67
CA LYS A 38 16.11 -22.10 12.54
C LYS A 38 15.97 -20.80 11.77
N SER A 39 17.04 -20.01 11.70
CA SER A 39 17.03 -18.69 11.08
C SER A 39 18.37 -18.44 10.44
N THR A 40 18.37 -18.02 9.18
CA THR A 40 19.57 -17.59 8.48
C THR A 40 19.31 -16.33 7.68
N TYR A 41 20.36 -15.54 7.48
CA TYR A 41 20.32 -14.33 6.67
C TYR A 41 21.57 -14.27 5.79
N LEU A 42 21.37 -14.26 4.49
CA LEU A 42 22.41 -14.18 3.48
C LEU A 42 22.41 -12.75 2.93
N ALA A 43 23.48 -12.01 3.14
CA ALA A 43 23.62 -10.63 2.68
C ALA A 43 24.87 -10.50 1.82
N ASP A 44 24.71 -9.92 0.63
CA ASP A 44 25.81 -9.59 -0.28
C ASP A 44 26.72 -10.78 -0.59
N THR A 45 26.10 -11.96 -0.78
CA THR A 45 26.80 -13.22 -1.03
C THR A 45 26.73 -13.61 -2.50
N ASN A 46 27.73 -14.35 -2.98
CA ASN A 46 27.73 -14.96 -4.32
C ASN A 46 26.98 -16.30 -4.35
N ILE A 47 25.93 -16.47 -3.53
CA ILE A 47 25.15 -17.70 -3.54
C ILE A 47 24.43 -17.86 -4.88
N THR A 48 24.60 -19.03 -5.51
CA THR A 48 23.88 -19.43 -6.72
C THR A 48 22.59 -20.16 -6.34
N ASP A 49 21.70 -20.34 -7.33
CA ASP A 49 20.46 -21.11 -7.17
C ASP A 49 20.75 -22.52 -6.60
N ASP A 50 21.77 -23.22 -7.10
CA ASP A 50 22.22 -24.53 -6.60
C ASP A 50 22.73 -24.46 -5.15
N GLY A 51 23.48 -23.41 -4.81
CA GLY A 51 23.98 -23.19 -3.45
C GLY A 51 22.83 -22.98 -2.46
N LEU A 52 21.78 -22.28 -2.88
CA LEU A 52 20.58 -22.09 -2.08
C LEU A 52 19.78 -23.39 -1.93
N GLN A 53 19.61 -24.16 -3.01
CA GLN A 53 18.99 -25.49 -2.94
C GLN A 53 19.72 -26.38 -1.95
N HIS A 54 21.05 -26.42 -2.05
CA HIS A 54 21.87 -27.23 -1.16
C HIS A 54 21.70 -26.78 0.30
N LEU A 55 21.62 -25.48 0.58
CA LEU A 55 21.35 -24.97 1.92
C LEU A 55 19.96 -25.42 2.43
N MET A 56 18.93 -25.34 1.59
CA MET A 56 17.56 -25.75 1.96
C MET A 56 17.45 -27.25 2.25
N SER A 57 18.10 -28.09 1.46
CA SER A 57 18.12 -29.55 1.66
C SER A 57 18.85 -29.97 2.95
N ASN A 58 19.76 -29.13 3.45
CA ASN A 58 20.60 -29.40 4.62
C ASN A 58 20.11 -28.73 5.91
N CYS A 59 19.07 -27.89 5.86
CA CYS A 59 18.54 -27.16 7.00
C CYS A 59 17.03 -27.45 7.18
N SER A 60 16.69 -28.67 7.61
CA SER A 60 15.31 -29.14 7.71
C SER A 60 14.42 -28.37 8.70
N VAL A 61 15.02 -27.76 9.73
CA VAL A 61 14.31 -27.01 10.78
C VAL A 61 14.32 -25.48 10.56
N LEU A 62 14.67 -25.03 9.34
CA LEU A 62 14.75 -23.60 9.02
C LEU A 62 13.36 -22.97 8.96
N GLU A 63 13.08 -22.05 9.88
CA GLU A 63 11.79 -21.35 9.98
C GLU A 63 11.84 -19.95 9.34
N PHE A 64 13.04 -19.35 9.23
CA PHE A 64 13.26 -18.02 8.65
C PHE A 64 14.47 -18.00 7.70
N LEU A 65 14.29 -17.39 6.52
CA LEU A 65 15.34 -17.14 5.53
C LEU A 65 15.26 -15.69 5.07
N GLY A 66 16.35 -14.95 5.26
CA GLY A 66 16.55 -13.65 4.64
C GLY A 66 17.63 -13.72 3.57
N ILE A 67 17.38 -13.07 2.44
CA ILE A 67 18.32 -12.94 1.33
C ILE A 67 18.35 -11.47 0.93
N ALA A 68 19.54 -10.86 0.92
CA ALA A 68 19.72 -9.48 0.52
C ALA A 68 20.94 -9.35 -0.40
N GLY A 69 20.82 -8.57 -1.48
CA GLY A 69 21.97 -8.22 -2.33
C GLY A 69 22.70 -9.40 -2.98
N CYS A 70 22.05 -10.56 -3.09
CA CYS A 70 22.66 -11.77 -3.66
C CYS A 70 22.54 -11.72 -5.19
N ALA A 71 23.54 -11.11 -5.83
CA ALA A 71 23.51 -10.79 -7.25
C ALA A 71 23.54 -12.00 -8.21
N MET A 72 23.94 -13.18 -7.73
CA MET A 72 24.03 -14.41 -8.54
C MET A 72 22.73 -15.23 -8.55
N LEU A 73 21.73 -14.84 -7.74
CA LEU A 73 20.48 -15.58 -7.61
C LEU A 73 19.52 -15.19 -8.74
N THR A 74 19.15 -16.15 -9.58
CA THR A 74 18.26 -15.93 -10.74
C THR A 74 16.86 -16.47 -10.50
N THR A 75 16.76 -17.59 -9.79
CA THR A 75 15.52 -18.21 -9.38
C THR A 75 15.59 -18.62 -7.91
N LEU A 76 14.48 -18.46 -7.21
CA LEU A 76 14.35 -18.88 -5.82
C LEU A 76 13.34 -20.01 -5.77
N GLN A 77 13.81 -21.24 -5.63
CA GLN A 77 12.98 -22.41 -5.45
C GLN A 77 13.06 -22.85 -4.00
N ILE A 78 11.94 -22.85 -3.28
CA ILE A 78 11.92 -23.29 -1.87
C ILE A 78 10.90 -24.41 -1.66
N SER A 79 10.42 -25.03 -2.75
CA SER A 79 9.34 -26.03 -2.78
C SER A 79 9.64 -27.40 -2.12
N HIS A 80 10.71 -27.52 -1.33
CA HIS A 80 11.06 -28.79 -0.67
C HIS A 80 9.98 -29.23 0.34
N PRO A 81 9.42 -30.47 0.25
CA PRO A 81 8.29 -30.93 1.08
C PRO A 81 8.53 -30.95 2.59
N SER A 82 9.80 -31.08 3.00
CA SER A 82 10.19 -31.13 4.42
C SER A 82 10.50 -29.75 5.03
N ASN A 83 10.31 -28.67 4.27
CA ASN A 83 10.73 -27.36 4.71
C ASN A 83 9.75 -26.80 5.76
N THR A 84 10.30 -26.34 6.88
CA THR A 84 9.56 -25.70 7.97
C THR A 84 9.53 -24.17 7.84
N LEU A 85 9.96 -23.65 6.69
CA LEU A 85 10.09 -22.22 6.43
C LEU A 85 8.72 -21.53 6.48
N LYS A 86 8.60 -20.59 7.42
CA LYS A 86 7.40 -19.77 7.63
C LYS A 86 7.59 -18.35 7.14
N HIS A 87 8.83 -17.86 7.10
CA HIS A 87 9.15 -16.46 6.85
C HIS A 87 10.27 -16.33 5.83
N LEU A 88 10.01 -15.59 4.76
CA LEU A 88 10.96 -15.32 3.70
C LEU A 88 11.09 -13.82 3.48
N HIS A 89 12.33 -13.33 3.52
CA HIS A 89 12.69 -11.96 3.21
C HIS A 89 13.64 -11.97 2.02
N VAL A 90 13.32 -11.22 0.96
CA VAL A 90 14.16 -11.12 -0.25
C VAL A 90 14.27 -9.65 -0.63
N TYR A 91 15.49 -9.12 -0.64
CA TYR A 91 15.74 -7.72 -0.92
C TYR A 91 16.88 -7.56 -1.94
N ASP A 92 16.69 -6.70 -2.94
CA ASP A 92 17.75 -6.19 -3.80
C ASP A 92 18.55 -7.27 -4.56
N CYS A 93 17.92 -8.41 -4.85
CA CYS A 93 18.49 -9.45 -5.71
C CYS A 93 18.21 -9.10 -7.19
N CYS A 94 19.13 -8.38 -7.82
CA CYS A 94 18.91 -7.73 -9.12
C CYS A 94 18.67 -8.69 -10.31
N LEU A 95 19.20 -9.92 -10.26
CA LEU A 95 19.00 -10.92 -11.32
C LEU A 95 17.81 -11.86 -11.06
N LEU A 96 17.12 -11.71 -9.93
CA LEU A 96 16.04 -12.62 -9.54
C LEU A 96 14.79 -12.37 -10.39
N GLN A 97 14.36 -13.37 -11.15
CA GLN A 97 13.24 -13.27 -12.10
C GLN A 97 11.97 -13.98 -11.64
N GLY A 98 12.09 -14.98 -10.76
CA GLY A 98 10.97 -15.80 -10.34
C GLY A 98 11.17 -16.45 -8.98
N MET A 99 10.06 -16.70 -8.30
CA MET A 99 10.02 -17.43 -7.03
C MET A 99 9.02 -18.58 -7.09
N GLU A 100 9.48 -19.76 -6.72
CA GLU A 100 8.65 -20.92 -6.42
C GLU A 100 8.62 -21.08 -4.90
N LEU A 101 7.52 -20.64 -4.29
CA LEU A 101 7.39 -20.57 -2.85
C LEU A 101 6.98 -21.92 -2.25
N ASN A 102 7.41 -22.16 -1.01
CA ASN A 102 6.99 -23.34 -0.26
C ASN A 102 5.50 -23.25 0.16
N PHE A 103 4.83 -24.40 0.24
CA PHE A 103 3.48 -24.53 0.76
C PHE A 103 3.32 -24.04 2.21
N GLY A 104 4.37 -24.16 3.03
CA GLY A 104 4.44 -23.79 4.45
C GLY A 104 4.62 -22.30 4.75
N LEU A 105 4.90 -21.48 3.73
CA LEU A 105 5.26 -20.08 3.92
C LEU A 105 4.06 -19.26 4.40
N VAL A 106 4.23 -18.52 5.51
CA VAL A 106 3.17 -17.70 6.14
C VAL A 106 3.38 -16.21 5.86
N ARG A 107 4.63 -15.76 5.77
CA ARG A 107 4.99 -14.37 5.48
C ARG A 107 6.06 -14.25 4.41
N LEU A 108 5.81 -13.35 3.46
CA LEU A 108 6.76 -12.91 2.45
C LEU A 108 7.00 -11.40 2.57
N GLU A 109 8.26 -11.01 2.64
CA GLU A 109 8.70 -9.63 2.43
C GLU A 109 9.63 -9.58 1.22
N TYR A 110 9.28 -8.78 0.22
CA TYR A 110 10.01 -8.66 -1.04
C TYR A 110 10.32 -7.19 -1.35
N ARG A 111 11.56 -6.90 -1.74
CA ARG A 111 11.95 -5.64 -2.38
C ARG A 111 12.83 -5.92 -3.59
N GLY A 112 12.47 -5.36 -4.73
CA GLY A 112 13.22 -5.54 -5.98
C GLY A 112 12.35 -5.32 -7.20
N LEU A 113 12.81 -5.78 -8.36
CA LEU A 113 12.06 -5.67 -9.62
C LEU A 113 10.73 -6.46 -9.59
N PRO A 114 9.76 -6.19 -10.48
CA PRO A 114 8.55 -7.00 -10.59
C PRO A 114 8.87 -8.49 -10.78
N ILE A 115 8.41 -9.32 -9.85
CA ILE A 115 8.68 -10.75 -9.83
C ILE A 115 7.43 -11.59 -10.09
N VAL A 116 7.61 -12.72 -10.77
CA VAL A 116 6.55 -13.72 -11.00
C VAL A 116 6.61 -14.79 -9.92
N LEU A 117 5.46 -15.10 -9.33
CA LEU A 117 5.30 -16.27 -8.49
C LEU A 117 4.88 -17.45 -9.36
N SER A 118 5.63 -18.54 -9.29
CA SER A 118 5.34 -19.76 -10.04
C SER A 118 4.42 -20.70 -9.25
N PRO A 119 3.54 -21.47 -9.93
CA PRO A 119 2.79 -22.57 -9.32
C PRO A 119 3.73 -23.56 -8.60
N PRO A 120 3.27 -24.28 -7.56
CA PRO A 120 1.87 -24.56 -7.19
C PRO A 120 1.17 -23.47 -6.35
N GLY A 121 1.79 -22.30 -6.14
CA GLY A 121 1.26 -21.30 -5.22
C GLY A 121 1.42 -21.75 -3.77
N THR A 122 1.34 -20.80 -2.83
CA THR A 122 1.50 -21.10 -1.40
C THR A 122 0.16 -21.03 -0.69
N LEU A 123 -0.24 -22.16 -0.10
CA LEU A 123 -1.56 -22.31 0.50
C LEU A 123 -1.67 -21.68 1.89
N LEU A 124 -0.55 -21.35 2.54
CA LEU A 124 -0.53 -20.82 3.91
C LEU A 124 -0.07 -19.36 3.99
N LEU A 125 0.24 -18.72 2.86
CA LEU A 125 0.70 -17.34 2.86
C LEU A 125 -0.45 -16.39 3.15
N THR A 126 -0.45 -15.85 4.37
CA THR A 126 -1.46 -14.90 4.83
C THR A 126 -0.96 -13.46 4.76
N ASN A 127 0.35 -13.24 4.80
CA ASN A 127 0.94 -11.89 4.89
C ASN A 127 2.00 -11.67 3.81
N MET A 128 1.77 -10.68 2.97
CA MET A 128 2.68 -10.31 1.89
C MET A 128 2.97 -8.81 1.92
N CYS A 129 4.24 -8.46 1.91
CA CYS A 129 4.72 -7.09 1.72
C CYS A 129 5.65 -7.06 0.51
N ILE A 130 5.29 -6.29 -0.52
CA ILE A 130 6.03 -6.18 -1.78
C ILE A 130 6.34 -4.70 -2.01
N LYS A 131 7.63 -4.37 -2.12
CA LYS A 131 8.13 -3.08 -2.58
C LYS A 131 8.80 -3.24 -3.94
N LEU A 132 8.09 -2.89 -5.00
CA LEU A 132 8.62 -2.97 -6.36
C LEU A 132 9.48 -1.75 -6.67
N GLU A 133 10.70 -2.02 -7.11
CA GLU A 133 11.63 -1.05 -7.66
C GLU A 133 11.40 -0.97 -9.18
N GLY A 134 11.31 0.26 -9.69
CA GLY A 134 11.01 0.51 -11.10
C GLY A 134 9.51 0.65 -11.41
N ILE A 135 9.22 0.75 -12.69
CA ILE A 135 7.88 1.03 -13.21
C ILE A 135 6.99 -0.21 -13.14
N CYS A 136 5.81 -0.06 -12.55
CA CYS A 136 4.82 -1.12 -12.46
C CYS A 136 3.41 -0.58 -12.78
N THR A 137 2.53 -1.48 -13.21
CA THR A 137 1.07 -1.27 -13.22
C THR A 137 0.50 -2.07 -12.05
N SER A 138 0.15 -1.41 -10.93
CA SER A 138 -0.15 -2.12 -9.67
C SER A 138 -1.30 -3.11 -9.79
N LEU A 139 -2.41 -2.70 -10.43
CA LEU A 139 -3.57 -3.57 -10.65
C LEU A 139 -3.21 -4.78 -11.52
N GLU A 140 -2.47 -4.56 -12.61
CA GLU A 140 -2.01 -5.65 -13.48
C GLU A 140 -1.14 -6.63 -12.70
N TYR A 141 -0.22 -6.13 -11.86
CA TYR A 141 0.61 -6.97 -11.03
C TYR A 141 -0.21 -7.83 -10.06
N ILE A 142 -1.16 -7.22 -9.35
CA ILE A 142 -2.06 -7.93 -8.42
C ILE A 142 -2.83 -9.04 -9.16
N PHE A 143 -3.52 -8.69 -10.25
CA PHE A 143 -4.41 -9.62 -10.94
C PHE A 143 -3.72 -10.62 -11.88
N THR A 144 -2.47 -10.39 -12.29
CA THR A 144 -1.75 -11.30 -13.20
C THR A 144 -0.63 -12.08 -12.51
N LYS A 145 0.05 -11.50 -11.51
CA LYS A 145 1.21 -12.12 -10.87
C LYS A 145 0.88 -12.74 -9.52
N LEU A 146 -0.07 -12.18 -8.77
CA LEU A 146 -0.43 -12.69 -7.45
C LEU A 146 -1.61 -13.66 -7.47
N ARG A 147 -2.70 -13.30 -8.16
CA ARG A 147 -3.95 -14.06 -8.34
C ARG A 147 -3.97 -15.50 -7.80
N ASP A 148 -3.56 -16.48 -8.62
CA ASP A 148 -3.75 -17.90 -8.29
C ASP A 148 -2.64 -18.45 -7.37
N ASN A 149 -1.60 -17.66 -7.13
CA ASN A 149 -0.41 -18.08 -6.39
C ASN A 149 -0.55 -17.88 -4.88
N VAL A 150 -1.50 -17.03 -4.43
CA VAL A 150 -1.67 -16.68 -3.01
C VAL A 150 -3.14 -16.70 -2.58
N PRO A 151 -3.83 -17.85 -2.73
CA PRO A 151 -5.28 -17.95 -2.57
C PRO A 151 -5.78 -17.68 -1.15
N ARG A 152 -4.92 -17.69 -0.12
CA ARG A 152 -5.28 -17.45 1.30
C ARG A 152 -4.73 -16.14 1.86
N LEU A 153 -4.33 -15.22 1.00
CA LEU A 153 -3.75 -13.95 1.42
C LEU A 153 -4.75 -13.14 2.25
N GLU A 154 -4.37 -12.77 3.48
CA GLU A 154 -5.19 -11.97 4.39
C GLU A 154 -4.74 -10.50 4.44
N VAL A 155 -3.43 -10.26 4.30
CA VAL A 155 -2.82 -8.93 4.34
C VAL A 155 -1.88 -8.75 3.15
N LEU A 156 -2.14 -7.73 2.33
CA LEU A 156 -1.28 -7.31 1.23
C LEU A 156 -0.82 -5.87 1.46
N ASN A 157 0.49 -5.65 1.51
CA ASN A 157 1.09 -4.33 1.34
C ASN A 157 1.84 -4.29 0.01
N LEU A 158 1.41 -3.44 -0.92
CA LEU A 158 2.06 -3.23 -2.20
C LEU A 158 2.53 -1.77 -2.30
N LYS A 159 3.84 -1.60 -2.45
CA LYS A 159 4.48 -0.32 -2.75
C LYS A 159 5.10 -0.37 -4.14
N CYS A 160 4.73 0.55 -5.02
CA CYS A 160 5.34 0.62 -6.35
C CYS A 160 5.18 2.00 -6.99
N GLN A 161 5.98 2.22 -8.03
CA GLN A 161 5.86 3.39 -8.89
C GLN A 161 4.90 3.12 -10.05
N GLU A 162 3.80 3.85 -10.07
CA GLU A 162 2.74 3.75 -11.07
C GLU A 162 3.06 4.64 -12.29
N TYR A 163 3.00 4.06 -13.49
CA TYR A 163 3.31 4.78 -14.74
C TYR A 163 2.14 4.85 -15.72
N LYS A 164 1.35 3.78 -15.84
CA LYS A 164 0.22 3.69 -16.78
C LYS A 164 -0.78 2.67 -16.27
N MET A 165 -2.08 2.97 -16.38
CA MET A 165 -3.13 1.98 -16.12
C MET A 165 -3.45 1.14 -17.35
N THR A 166 -3.72 -0.14 -17.13
CA THR A 166 -4.21 -1.10 -18.13
C THR A 166 -5.65 -1.53 -17.84
N THR A 167 -6.32 -2.12 -18.82
CA THR A 167 -7.70 -2.61 -18.70
C THR A 167 -7.79 -3.78 -17.72
N LEU A 168 -8.82 -3.76 -16.87
CA LEU A 168 -9.08 -4.79 -15.86
C LEU A 168 -9.30 -6.19 -16.49
N PRO A 169 -8.78 -7.26 -15.85
CA PRO A 169 -9.14 -8.63 -16.22
C PRO A 169 -10.60 -8.96 -15.83
N GLY A 170 -11.23 -9.85 -16.61
CA GLY A 170 -12.69 -10.07 -16.56
C GLY A 170 -13.24 -10.85 -15.35
N LYS A 171 -12.39 -11.51 -14.55
CA LYS A 171 -12.81 -12.14 -13.29
C LYS A 171 -12.35 -11.23 -12.15
N LEU A 172 -13.26 -10.79 -11.31
CA LEU A 172 -12.91 -9.84 -10.24
C LEU A 172 -12.76 -10.54 -8.88
N HIS A 173 -13.59 -11.51 -8.50
CA HIS A 173 -13.56 -12.17 -7.18
C HIS A 173 -12.37 -13.13 -7.00
N GLU A 174 -11.17 -12.59 -6.77
CA GLU A 174 -9.92 -13.36 -6.71
C GLU A 174 -9.33 -13.46 -5.29
N PHE A 175 -9.55 -12.47 -4.42
CA PHE A 175 -8.90 -12.35 -3.12
C PHE A 175 -9.89 -12.47 -1.97
N VAL A 176 -10.64 -13.57 -1.92
CA VAL A 176 -11.78 -13.75 -1.00
C VAL A 176 -11.42 -13.74 0.49
N TYR A 177 -10.16 -14.00 0.84
CA TYR A 177 -9.66 -13.98 2.23
C TYR A 177 -8.94 -12.68 2.61
N LEU A 178 -8.76 -11.75 1.67
CA LEU A 178 -8.03 -10.53 1.91
C LEU A 178 -8.86 -9.60 2.81
N LYS A 179 -8.33 -9.33 4.01
CA LYS A 179 -8.96 -8.48 5.04
C LYS A 179 -8.32 -7.10 5.12
N HIS A 180 -7.03 -6.99 4.78
CA HIS A 180 -6.30 -5.73 4.85
C HIS A 180 -5.46 -5.51 3.60
N LEU A 181 -5.74 -4.41 2.91
CA LEU A 181 -4.99 -3.96 1.73
C LEU A 181 -4.34 -2.62 2.01
N ILE A 182 -3.02 -2.54 1.79
CA ILE A 182 -2.21 -1.33 1.85
C ILE A 182 -1.61 -1.11 0.47
N LEU A 183 -1.90 0.04 -0.14
CA LEU A 183 -1.34 0.48 -1.41
C LEU A 183 -0.55 1.76 -1.19
N GLU A 184 0.76 1.72 -1.42
CA GLU A 184 1.66 2.88 -1.40
C GLU A 184 2.13 3.19 -2.83
N LEU A 185 1.42 4.08 -3.53
CA LEU A 185 1.65 4.35 -4.95
C LEU A 185 2.27 5.72 -5.18
N THR A 186 3.38 5.76 -5.92
CA THR A 186 3.98 7.00 -6.43
C THR A 186 3.68 7.15 -7.92
N PHE A 187 3.21 8.33 -8.33
CA PHE A 187 2.83 8.59 -9.72
C PHE A 187 3.83 9.59 -10.32
N GLU A 188 4.72 9.11 -11.19
CA GLU A 188 5.76 9.95 -11.82
C GLU A 188 5.34 10.57 -13.15
N SER A 189 4.45 9.94 -13.91
CA SER A 189 4.03 10.43 -15.22
C SER A 189 2.53 10.72 -15.23
N CYS A 190 2.16 11.98 -15.45
CA CYS A 190 0.77 12.38 -15.58
C CYS A 190 0.63 13.29 -16.81
N GLN A 191 0.79 12.72 -18.02
CA GLN A 191 0.09 13.35 -19.14
C GLN A 191 -1.41 13.33 -18.79
N ARG A 192 -2.09 14.47 -18.95
CA ARG A 192 -3.52 14.64 -18.64
C ARG A 192 -4.32 13.51 -19.32
N GLY A 193 -5.14 12.80 -18.55
CA GLY A 193 -6.00 11.70 -19.03
C GLY A 193 -5.47 10.27 -18.99
N LYS A 194 -4.20 9.98 -18.59
CA LYS A 194 -3.67 8.59 -18.61
C LYS A 194 -3.86 7.73 -17.35
N THR A 195 -4.18 8.34 -16.21
CA THR A 195 -4.36 7.65 -14.93
C THR A 195 -5.75 7.98 -14.43
N ASP A 196 -6.58 6.96 -14.23
CA ASP A 196 -7.93 7.08 -13.72
C ASP A 196 -8.05 6.28 -12.42
N ILE A 197 -7.88 6.97 -11.29
CA ILE A 197 -7.83 6.38 -9.95
C ILE A 197 -9.14 5.67 -9.58
N LEU A 198 -10.26 6.00 -10.24
CA LEU A 198 -11.54 5.31 -10.02
C LEU A 198 -11.46 3.81 -10.29
N GLN A 199 -10.55 3.36 -11.17
CA GLN A 199 -10.37 1.95 -11.50
C GLN A 199 -10.00 1.07 -10.28
N PHE A 200 -9.35 1.63 -9.26
CA PHE A 200 -9.01 0.91 -8.04
C PHE A 200 -10.24 0.46 -7.24
N ALA A 201 -11.45 0.97 -7.55
CA ALA A 201 -12.70 0.44 -6.99
C ALA A 201 -12.88 -1.06 -7.29
N CYS A 202 -12.27 -1.59 -8.35
CA CYS A 202 -12.30 -3.02 -8.66
C CYS A 202 -11.76 -3.90 -7.52
N LEU A 203 -10.85 -3.37 -6.68
CA LEU A 203 -10.27 -4.11 -5.55
C LEU A 203 -11.31 -4.40 -4.48
N LEU A 204 -12.32 -3.54 -4.33
CA LEU A 204 -13.42 -3.77 -3.38
C LEU A 204 -14.32 -4.93 -3.83
N VAL A 205 -14.45 -5.10 -5.16
CA VAL A 205 -15.15 -6.25 -5.75
C VAL A 205 -14.28 -7.50 -5.64
N ALA A 206 -12.97 -7.34 -5.84
CA ALA A 206 -12.03 -8.44 -5.84
C ALA A 206 -11.74 -9.04 -4.48
N ALA A 207 -11.84 -8.23 -3.43
CA ALA A 207 -11.67 -8.61 -2.04
C ALA A 207 -12.98 -8.40 -1.26
N PRO A 208 -13.98 -9.30 -1.41
CA PRO A 208 -15.28 -9.14 -0.77
C PRO A 208 -15.23 -9.14 0.78
N SER A 209 -14.20 -9.76 1.36
CA SER A 209 -13.99 -9.81 2.82
C SER A 209 -13.10 -8.68 3.35
N LEU A 210 -12.80 -7.66 2.53
CA LEU A 210 -11.91 -6.56 2.91
C LEU A 210 -12.49 -5.77 4.08
N GLU A 211 -11.75 -5.69 5.18
CA GLU A 211 -12.11 -4.98 6.41
C GLU A 211 -11.43 -3.61 6.51
N LYS A 212 -10.20 -3.52 6.00
CA LYS A 212 -9.38 -2.30 6.04
C LYS A 212 -8.70 -2.02 4.71
N LEU A 213 -8.87 -0.79 4.21
CA LEU A 213 -8.18 -0.26 3.04
C LEU A 213 -7.32 0.94 3.41
N GLU A 214 -6.03 0.86 3.12
CA GLU A 214 -5.09 1.97 3.22
C GLU A 214 -4.60 2.31 1.81
N PHE A 215 -4.89 3.51 1.33
CA PHE A 215 -4.51 3.96 0.01
C PHE A 215 -3.70 5.25 0.09
N HIS A 216 -2.39 5.10 0.03
CA HIS A 216 -1.42 6.15 0.17
C HIS A 216 -0.84 6.52 -1.19
N MET A 217 -1.12 7.74 -1.63
CA MET A 217 -0.71 8.24 -2.93
C MET A 217 0.30 9.37 -2.78
N TRP A 218 1.23 9.44 -3.73
CA TRP A 218 2.06 10.62 -3.94
C TRP A 218 2.13 10.95 -5.42
N LEU A 219 1.81 12.18 -5.79
CA LEU A 219 1.93 12.65 -7.17
C LEU A 219 3.05 13.65 -7.27
N ARG A 220 3.94 13.43 -8.25
CA ARG A 220 5.02 14.35 -8.58
C ARG A 220 4.48 15.67 -9.15
N TRP A 221 3.36 15.63 -9.86
CA TRP A 221 2.68 16.79 -10.43
C TRP A 221 1.19 16.75 -10.12
N GLY A 222 0.68 17.77 -9.42
CA GLY A 222 -0.75 17.87 -9.13
C GLY A 222 -1.54 18.28 -10.37
N ARG A 223 -2.67 17.61 -10.62
CA ARG A 223 -3.68 18.13 -11.55
C ARG A 223 -4.55 19.17 -10.87
N GLU A 224 -5.41 19.80 -11.66
CA GLU A 224 -6.44 20.71 -11.15
C GLU A 224 -7.43 19.96 -10.24
N ARG A 225 -7.72 20.58 -9.10
CA ARG A 225 -8.77 20.14 -8.19
C ARG A 225 -10.12 20.12 -8.89
N TYR A 226 -11.01 19.23 -8.46
CA TYR A 226 -12.38 19.19 -8.96
C TYR A 226 -13.16 20.46 -8.61
N ARG A 227 -13.86 21.01 -9.61
CA ARG A 227 -14.87 22.06 -9.50
C ARG A 227 -16.16 21.57 -10.12
N ALA A 228 -17.29 22.13 -9.69
CA ALA A 228 -18.60 21.80 -10.27
C ALA A 228 -18.67 22.06 -11.80
N GLU A 229 -17.82 22.97 -12.29
CA GLU A 229 -17.66 23.32 -13.71
C GLU A 229 -17.00 22.19 -14.54
N ASP A 230 -16.27 21.27 -13.90
CA ASP A 230 -15.55 20.15 -14.55
C ASP A 230 -16.48 18.98 -14.94
N GLY A 231 -17.79 19.24 -14.95
CA GLY A 231 -18.84 18.29 -15.26
C GLY A 231 -19.23 17.38 -14.09
N SER A 232 -20.19 16.49 -14.35
CA SER A 232 -20.70 15.56 -13.35
C SER A 232 -19.65 14.51 -12.95
N LEU A 233 -19.74 14.07 -11.69
CA LEU A 233 -18.99 12.94 -11.17
C LEU A 233 -19.59 11.63 -11.69
N ARG A 234 -18.73 10.73 -12.16
CA ARG A 234 -19.09 9.36 -12.53
C ARG A 234 -19.53 8.58 -11.30
N SER A 235 -20.45 7.65 -11.53
CA SER A 235 -20.87 6.69 -10.52
C SER A 235 -20.69 5.28 -11.08
N LEU A 236 -19.91 4.46 -10.38
CA LEU A 236 -19.86 3.03 -10.68
C LEU A 236 -21.16 2.34 -10.24
N PRO A 237 -21.51 1.18 -10.83
CA PRO A 237 -22.62 0.35 -10.37
C PRO A 237 -22.53 0.13 -8.86
N SER A 238 -23.67 0.26 -8.17
CA SER A 238 -23.67 0.08 -6.71
C SER A 238 -23.52 -1.40 -6.38
N GLN A 239 -22.51 -1.73 -5.59
CA GLN A 239 -22.26 -3.07 -5.07
C GLN A 239 -21.94 -2.93 -3.58
N PRO A 240 -22.83 -3.35 -2.67
CA PRO A 240 -22.62 -3.12 -1.25
C PRO A 240 -21.42 -3.92 -0.73
N HIS A 241 -20.50 -3.24 -0.08
CA HIS A 241 -19.35 -3.84 0.60
C HIS A 241 -19.66 -3.97 2.09
N SER A 242 -19.91 -5.20 2.54
CA SER A 242 -20.43 -5.51 3.88
C SER A 242 -19.37 -5.59 4.98
N HIS A 243 -18.09 -5.72 4.63
CA HIS A 243 -17.02 -5.95 5.61
C HIS A 243 -16.10 -4.74 5.82
N LEU A 244 -16.06 -3.79 4.88
CA LEU A 244 -15.13 -2.67 4.95
C LEU A 244 -15.52 -1.72 6.09
N ARG A 245 -14.70 -1.71 7.15
CA ARG A 245 -14.91 -0.91 8.37
C ARG A 245 -14.04 0.33 8.42
N SER A 246 -12.81 0.25 7.88
CA SER A 246 -11.83 1.33 8.00
C SER A 246 -11.18 1.65 6.66
N VAL A 247 -11.13 2.94 6.33
CA VAL A 247 -10.46 3.46 5.14
C VAL A 247 -9.50 4.59 5.55
N ASP A 248 -8.24 4.53 5.14
CA ASP A 248 -7.28 5.64 5.29
C ASP A 248 -6.71 6.00 3.93
N ILE A 249 -6.92 7.23 3.49
CA ILE A 249 -6.46 7.75 2.21
C ILE A 249 -5.55 8.93 2.48
N THR A 250 -4.31 8.87 1.98
CA THR A 250 -3.36 9.98 2.08
C THR A 250 -2.91 10.43 0.69
N GLY A 251 -2.56 11.71 0.51
CA GLY A 251 -2.27 12.27 -0.82
C GLY A 251 -3.54 12.56 -1.65
N PHE A 252 -4.65 12.83 -0.96
CA PHE A 252 -5.90 13.24 -1.61
C PHE A 252 -5.81 14.71 -2.07
N TYR A 253 -5.45 14.96 -3.33
CA TYR A 253 -5.34 16.32 -3.89
C TYR A 253 -6.66 16.87 -4.46
N GLY A 254 -7.78 16.17 -4.25
CA GLY A 254 -9.11 16.65 -4.68
C GLY A 254 -9.39 16.51 -6.18
N GLU A 255 -8.64 15.67 -6.90
CA GLU A 255 -8.87 15.39 -8.32
C GLU A 255 -10.20 14.64 -8.55
N LYS A 256 -10.79 14.82 -9.73
CA LYS A 256 -12.13 14.31 -10.08
C LYS A 256 -12.28 12.79 -9.87
N ASP A 257 -11.38 12.00 -10.44
CA ASP A 257 -11.37 10.53 -10.35
C ASP A 257 -11.14 10.01 -8.93
N ARG A 258 -10.30 10.69 -8.14
CA ARG A 258 -10.13 10.39 -6.72
C ARG A 258 -11.39 10.67 -5.93
N LEU A 259 -12.00 11.83 -6.14
CA LEU A 259 -13.26 12.17 -5.48
C LEU A 259 -14.34 11.15 -5.82
N GLU A 260 -14.43 10.72 -7.09
CA GLU A 260 -15.32 9.64 -7.52
C GLU A 260 -15.06 8.33 -6.76
N LEU A 261 -13.79 7.92 -6.60
CA LEU A 261 -13.42 6.73 -5.85
C LEU A 261 -13.85 6.82 -4.38
N VAL A 262 -13.50 7.92 -3.69
CA VAL A 262 -13.82 8.07 -2.27
C VAL A 262 -15.33 8.10 -2.05
N LEU A 263 -16.08 8.77 -2.94
CA LEU A 263 -17.54 8.79 -2.89
C LEU A 263 -18.16 7.42 -3.16
N HIS A 264 -17.60 6.65 -4.08
CA HIS A 264 -18.04 5.27 -4.34
C HIS A 264 -17.88 4.41 -3.09
N ILE A 265 -16.70 4.46 -2.44
CA ILE A 265 -16.44 3.76 -1.18
C ILE A 265 -17.43 4.21 -0.09
N LEU A 266 -17.60 5.52 0.10
CA LEU A 266 -18.47 6.07 1.14
C LEU A 266 -19.94 5.66 0.94
N ARG A 267 -20.40 5.61 -0.31
CA ARG A 267 -21.76 5.23 -0.69
C ARG A 267 -22.03 3.74 -0.47
N ASP A 268 -21.12 2.89 -0.92
CA ASP A 268 -21.38 1.44 -1.04
C ASP A 268 -20.86 0.62 0.14
N SER A 269 -20.00 1.18 1.01
CA SER A 269 -19.47 0.46 2.18
C SER A 269 -20.41 0.57 3.38
N VAL A 270 -21.31 -0.40 3.54
CA VAL A 270 -22.40 -0.34 4.54
C VAL A 270 -21.92 -0.47 5.99
N ALA A 271 -20.83 -1.21 6.21
CA ALA A 271 -20.24 -1.42 7.54
C ALA A 271 -19.13 -0.42 7.89
N LEU A 272 -18.93 0.62 7.07
CA LEU A 272 -17.87 1.61 7.26
C LEU A 272 -18.07 2.37 8.57
N GLU A 273 -17.08 2.27 9.46
CA GLU A 273 -17.04 2.91 10.77
C GLU A 273 -16.20 4.19 10.74
N SER A 274 -15.13 4.20 9.93
CA SER A 274 -14.20 5.33 9.83
C SER A 274 -13.58 5.43 8.43
N MET A 275 -13.55 6.64 7.90
CA MET A 275 -12.87 7.00 6.66
C MET A 275 -12.03 8.25 6.88
N LYS A 276 -10.72 8.08 6.97
CA LYS A 276 -9.77 9.20 7.02
C LYS A 276 -9.37 9.58 5.60
N VAL A 277 -9.50 10.86 5.28
CA VAL A 277 -9.04 11.44 4.01
C VAL A 277 -8.10 12.60 4.32
N ASP A 278 -6.82 12.39 4.02
CA ASP A 278 -5.74 13.33 4.27
C ASP A 278 -5.07 13.75 2.95
N PRO A 279 -5.11 15.03 2.59
CA PRO A 279 -4.35 15.56 1.47
C PRO A 279 -2.83 15.44 1.59
N SER A 280 -2.29 15.33 2.80
CA SER A 280 -0.85 15.19 3.02
C SER A 280 -0.38 13.77 2.68
N PRO A 281 0.59 13.60 1.77
CA PRO A 281 1.12 12.29 1.40
C PRO A 281 2.07 11.75 2.49
N VAL A 282 1.95 10.46 2.82
CA VAL A 282 2.88 9.77 3.73
C VAL A 282 4.03 9.08 2.96
N VAL A 283 3.81 8.73 1.69
CA VAL A 283 4.76 7.96 0.84
C VAL A 283 5.96 8.79 0.37
N ALA A 284 5.87 10.13 0.40
CA ALA A 284 6.88 11.04 -0.14
C ALA A 284 8.27 10.92 0.51
N ALA A 285 8.38 10.34 1.72
CA ALA A 285 9.63 10.24 2.46
C ALA A 285 10.71 9.40 1.73
N ASP A 286 10.33 8.43 0.89
CA ASP A 286 11.29 7.57 0.16
C ASP A 286 11.87 8.25 -1.11
N VAL A 287 11.21 9.27 -1.66
CA VAL A 287 11.62 9.93 -2.93
C VAL A 287 12.83 10.84 -2.74
N ASN A 288 13.08 11.32 -1.52
CA ASN A 288 14.25 12.14 -1.21
C ASN A 288 15.60 11.41 -1.41
N ARG A 289 15.61 10.08 -1.62
CA ARG A 289 16.82 9.31 -1.95
C ARG A 289 17.17 9.30 -3.46
N LEU A 290 16.24 9.69 -4.33
CA LEU A 290 16.42 9.72 -5.79
C LEU A 290 16.54 11.16 -6.29
N GLY A 291 17.67 11.81 -5.98
CA GLY A 291 18.10 13.05 -6.63
C GLY A 291 17.42 14.33 -6.13
N GLY A 292 18.24 15.28 -5.71
CA GLY A 292 17.80 16.57 -5.21
C GLY A 292 16.96 17.35 -6.21
N LEU A 293 15.70 17.61 -5.87
CA LEU A 293 14.87 18.67 -6.40
C LEU A 293 14.00 19.15 -5.24
N GLY A 294 14.28 20.38 -4.82
CA GLY A 294 13.75 20.97 -3.60
C GLY A 294 12.24 21.11 -3.58
N SER A 295 11.67 21.02 -2.38
CA SER A 295 10.47 21.74 -1.92
C SER A 295 9.40 21.99 -3.00
N MET A 296 8.85 20.94 -3.63
CA MET A 296 7.73 21.11 -4.55
C MET A 296 6.37 20.93 -3.86
N HIS A 297 5.77 22.11 -3.61
CA HIS A 297 4.35 22.47 -3.66
C HIS A 297 3.34 21.92 -2.63
N VAL A 298 3.33 22.60 -1.47
CA VAL A 298 2.24 22.70 -0.48
C VAL A 298 0.84 23.11 -1.03
N PRO A 299 0.67 23.87 -2.13
CA PRO A 299 -0.65 24.34 -2.58
C PRO A 299 -1.68 23.23 -2.84
N HIS A 300 -1.26 22.08 -3.36
CA HIS A 300 -2.17 20.96 -3.69
C HIS A 300 -2.82 20.33 -2.46
N PHE A 301 -2.23 20.48 -1.27
CA PHE A 301 -2.81 19.93 -0.04
C PHE A 301 -4.04 20.72 0.38
N VAL A 302 -4.02 22.06 0.21
CA VAL A 302 -5.15 22.93 0.54
C VAL A 302 -6.34 22.62 -0.36
N ASP A 303 -6.11 22.40 -1.64
CA ASP A 303 -7.13 22.01 -2.61
C ASP A 303 -7.83 20.69 -2.23
N GLY A 304 -7.05 19.69 -1.81
CA GLY A 304 -7.58 18.43 -1.30
C GLY A 304 -8.54 18.61 -0.13
N TYR A 305 -8.17 19.44 0.84
CA TYR A 305 -9.03 19.71 2.00
C TYR A 305 -10.31 20.46 1.60
N GLU A 306 -10.22 21.45 0.69
CA GLU A 306 -11.38 22.21 0.22
C GLU A 306 -12.38 21.29 -0.52
N VAL A 307 -11.89 20.44 -1.41
CA VAL A 307 -12.72 19.48 -2.15
C VAL A 307 -13.36 18.46 -1.20
N ALA A 308 -12.62 17.92 -0.23
CA ALA A 308 -13.17 16.99 0.75
C ALA A 308 -14.28 17.66 1.58
N LEU A 309 -14.06 18.89 2.05
CA LEU A 309 -15.07 19.61 2.84
C LEU A 309 -16.33 19.92 2.03
N GLU A 310 -16.18 20.32 0.76
CA GLU A 310 -17.31 20.72 -0.09
C GLU A 310 -18.12 19.52 -0.60
N PHE A 311 -17.44 18.50 -1.13
CA PHE A 311 -18.09 17.43 -1.89
C PHE A 311 -18.21 16.11 -1.13
N LEU A 312 -17.30 15.81 -0.20
CA LEU A 312 -17.30 14.56 0.54
C LEU A 312 -18.10 14.69 1.84
N CYS A 313 -17.78 15.68 2.68
CA CYS A 313 -18.47 15.88 3.97
C CYS A 313 -19.96 16.18 3.81
N SER A 314 -20.38 16.81 2.70
CA SER A 314 -21.80 17.04 2.41
C SER A 314 -22.58 15.77 2.08
N ARG A 315 -21.89 14.69 1.70
CA ARG A 315 -22.47 13.37 1.39
C ARG A 315 -22.30 12.35 2.50
N ASP A 316 -21.50 12.66 3.52
CA ASP A 316 -21.32 11.82 4.70
C ASP A 316 -22.53 11.92 5.65
N ARG A 317 -23.52 11.06 5.40
CA ARG A 317 -24.72 10.95 6.24
C ARG A 317 -24.47 10.21 7.56
N ARG A 318 -23.38 9.46 7.66
CA ARG A 318 -23.07 8.59 8.81
C ARG A 318 -22.03 9.20 9.76
N ASN A 319 -21.47 10.36 9.40
CA ASN A 319 -20.44 11.07 10.15
C ASN A 319 -19.19 10.18 10.39
N VAL A 320 -18.80 9.42 9.37
CA VAL A 320 -17.65 8.50 9.39
C VAL A 320 -16.41 9.11 8.75
N VAL A 321 -16.54 10.23 8.03
CA VAL A 321 -15.42 10.89 7.36
C VAL A 321 -14.66 11.80 8.32
N HIS A 322 -13.34 11.63 8.37
CA HIS A 322 -12.41 12.37 9.23
C HIS A 322 -11.25 12.95 8.40
N GLY A 323 -10.57 13.98 8.94
CA GLY A 323 -9.41 14.60 8.30
C GLY A 323 -9.70 15.94 7.60
N ALA A 324 -10.94 16.20 7.19
CA ALA A 324 -11.35 17.48 6.60
C ALA A 324 -11.84 18.48 7.67
N SER A 325 -10.93 19.02 8.49
CA SER A 325 -11.27 20.08 9.46
C SER A 325 -10.85 21.47 8.98
N PRO A 326 -11.68 22.53 9.18
CA PRO A 326 -11.29 23.92 8.92
C PRO A 326 -10.01 24.36 9.63
N ASP A 327 -9.75 23.85 10.83
CA ASP A 327 -8.53 24.17 11.58
C ASP A 327 -7.27 23.63 10.88
N ILE A 328 -7.39 22.48 10.21
CA ILE A 328 -6.32 21.87 9.44
C ILE A 328 -6.07 22.69 8.16
N ILE A 329 -7.13 23.17 7.50
CA ILE A 329 -7.03 24.07 6.35
C ILE A 329 -6.30 25.37 6.73
N GLU A 330 -6.68 25.99 7.85
CA GLU A 330 -6.03 27.22 8.32
C GLU A 330 -4.56 27.00 8.68
N ARG A 331 -4.21 25.85 9.27
CA ARG A 331 -2.81 25.47 9.47
C ARG A 331 -2.07 25.26 8.15
N ALA A 332 -2.69 24.58 7.19
CA ALA A 332 -2.11 24.34 5.86
C ALA A 332 -1.88 25.67 5.10
N ARG A 333 -2.82 26.61 5.20
CA ARG A 333 -2.69 27.96 4.62
C ARG A 333 -1.59 28.78 5.29
N ARG A 334 -1.44 28.71 6.62
CA ARG A 334 -0.37 29.40 7.36
C ARG A 334 1.03 28.88 7.03
N GLY A 335 1.15 27.59 6.69
CA GLY A 335 2.40 26.99 6.21
C GLY A 335 2.67 27.21 4.71
N SER A 336 1.72 27.79 3.97
CA SER A 336 1.85 28.09 2.54
C SER A 336 2.17 29.58 2.35
N SER A 337 3.31 29.93 1.78
CA SER A 337 3.62 31.33 1.44
C SER A 337 2.54 31.91 0.51
N PRO A 338 2.09 33.16 0.72
CA PRO A 338 0.91 33.69 0.05
C PRO A 338 1.23 34.02 -1.41
N LEU A 339 0.63 33.28 -2.35
CA LEU A 339 0.53 33.72 -3.75
C LEU A 339 -0.93 33.66 -4.24
N SER A 340 -1.41 34.86 -4.55
CA SER A 340 -2.66 35.27 -5.21
C SER A 340 -3.97 35.31 -4.38
N PRO A 341 -4.77 36.39 -4.51
CA PRO A 341 -5.98 36.60 -3.72
C PRO A 341 -7.22 36.16 -4.51
N ARG A 342 -7.72 34.94 -4.31
CA ARG A 342 -9.07 34.56 -4.78
C ARG A 342 -9.68 33.51 -3.86
N ASN A 343 -10.46 33.92 -2.86
CA ASN A 343 -11.40 33.00 -2.20
C ASN A 343 -12.50 33.74 -1.40
N SER A 344 -13.56 34.16 -2.10
CA SER A 344 -14.82 34.63 -1.51
C SER A 344 -15.84 33.49 -1.30
N SER A 345 -15.66 32.32 -1.93
CA SER A 345 -16.65 31.21 -1.86
C SER A 345 -16.55 30.39 -0.57
N ALA A 346 -15.36 30.25 0.04
CA ALA A 346 -15.16 29.47 1.27
C ALA A 346 -15.86 30.07 2.50
N LYS A 347 -16.09 31.40 2.52
CA LYS A 347 -16.90 32.05 3.57
C LYS A 347 -18.39 31.71 3.43
N ALA A 348 -18.87 31.49 2.21
CA ALA A 348 -20.28 31.19 1.93
C ALA A 348 -20.64 29.72 2.25
N SER A 349 -19.75 28.76 1.94
CA SER A 349 -19.94 27.35 2.32
C SER A 349 -19.98 27.16 3.85
N TRP A 350 -19.22 27.96 4.59
CA TRP A 350 -19.21 27.98 6.06
C TRP A 350 -20.55 28.38 6.70
N GLN A 351 -21.24 29.38 6.14
CA GLN A 351 -22.56 29.78 6.65
C GLN A 351 -23.60 28.68 6.43
N ARG A 352 -23.47 27.89 5.35
CA ARG A 352 -24.34 26.74 5.06
C ARG A 352 -24.16 25.59 6.06
N VAL A 353 -22.91 25.20 6.35
CA VAL A 353 -22.62 24.08 7.28
C VAL A 353 -23.03 24.43 8.73
N LYS A 354 -22.82 25.68 9.17
CA LYS A 354 -23.32 26.14 10.50
C LYS A 354 -24.86 26.08 10.60
N ARG A 355 -25.58 26.34 9.49
CA ARG A 355 -27.04 26.28 9.45
C ARG A 355 -27.56 24.85 9.60
N VAL A 356 -26.94 23.90 8.89
CA VAL A 356 -27.33 22.48 8.92
C VAL A 356 -27.05 21.84 10.29
N LYS A 357 -25.92 22.17 10.95
CA LYS A 357 -25.61 21.68 12.31
C LYS A 357 -26.44 22.32 13.43
N ARG A 358 -27.01 23.52 13.23
CA ARG A 358 -27.93 24.14 14.21
C ARG A 358 -29.35 23.58 14.14
N LEU A 359 -29.78 23.12 12.97
CA LEU A 359 -31.12 22.57 12.75
C LEU A 359 -31.28 21.10 13.19
N SER A 360 -30.19 20.44 13.61
CA SER A 360 -30.15 19.02 13.98
C SER A 360 -29.95 18.78 15.49
N ARG A 361 -30.11 19.80 16.34
CA ARG A 361 -30.17 19.61 17.80
C ARG A 361 -31.62 19.33 18.23
N PRO A 362 -31.91 18.24 18.96
CA PRO A 362 -33.23 18.04 19.56
C PRO A 362 -33.41 19.06 20.68
N SER A 363 -34.54 19.77 20.68
CA SER A 363 -34.98 20.61 21.78
C SER A 363 -35.30 19.74 22.99
N SER A 364 -34.46 19.80 24.02
CA SER A 364 -34.80 19.28 25.35
C SER A 364 -35.65 20.33 26.07
N SER A 365 -36.96 20.17 26.04
CA SER A 365 -37.87 20.86 26.95
C SER A 365 -37.70 20.28 28.36
N ARG A 366 -37.08 21.06 29.24
CA ARG A 366 -37.13 20.86 30.70
C ARG A 366 -38.56 21.08 31.18
N GLY A 367 -39.18 20.05 31.74
CA GLY A 367 -40.36 20.20 32.59
C GLY A 367 -39.95 20.83 33.92
N ALA A 368 -40.74 21.80 34.37
CA ALA A 368 -40.72 22.34 35.72
C ALA A 368 -42.16 22.33 36.24
N SER A 369 -42.27 22.02 37.54
CA SER A 369 -43.45 21.86 38.41
C SER A 369 -44.41 20.73 38.10
#